data_AF-A0A7K2YSG7-F1
#
_entry.id   AF-A0A7K2YSG7-F1
#
_cell.length_a   1.000
_cell.length_b   1.000
_cell.length_c   1.000
_cell.angle_alpha   90.00
_cell.angle_beta   90.00
_cell.angle_gamma   90.00
#
_symmetry.space_group_name_H-M   'P 1'
#
loop_
_entity.id
_entity.type
_entity.pdbx_description
1 polymer ?
#
loop_
_entity_poly.entity_id
_entity_poly.type
_entity_poly.pdbx_seq_one_letter_code
_entity_poly.pdbx_strand_id
1 'polypeptide(L)'
;MGAGLLLLGDSRLPAGGYAHSGGLESAIVRGEVGDLDTLTEFLLGRLYGTGAVQAAFAAVAALTAGPYTLSEDAPWAELDAELDARTPSAAARAASRAQGRSLRRVVKAAWPTDPWTA
;
A
#
# COMPACT_ATOMS: atom_id res chain seq x y z
N MET A 1 11.68 7.26 -16.50
CA MET A 1 10.58 6.48 -15.91
C MET A 1 10.14 5.44 -16.94
N GLY A 2 10.29 4.15 -16.64
CA GLY A 2 9.84 3.09 -17.56
C GLY A 2 8.32 2.89 -17.50
N ALA A 3 7.73 2.38 -18.59
CA ALA A 3 6.28 2.11 -18.66
C ALA A 3 5.74 1.21 -17.53
N GLY A 4 6.60 0.35 -16.95
CA GLY A 4 6.23 -0.50 -15.82
C GLY A 4 5.89 0.28 -14.53
N LEU A 5 6.52 1.44 -14.30
CA LEU A 5 6.18 2.28 -13.15
C LEU A 5 4.80 2.95 -13.33
N LEU A 6 4.44 3.30 -14.56
CA LEU A 6 3.11 3.83 -14.87
C LEU A 6 2.03 2.77 -14.66
N LEU A 7 2.32 1.51 -14.98
CA LEU A 7 1.40 0.39 -14.75
C LEU A 7 1.12 0.18 -13.25
N LEU A 8 2.14 0.33 -12.38
CA LEU A 8 1.97 0.21 -10.92
C LEU A 8 1.07 1.29 -10.33
N GLY A 9 1.03 2.48 -10.95
CA GLY A 9 0.15 3.58 -10.57
C GLY A 9 -1.23 3.57 -11.23
N ASP A 10 -1.51 2.63 -12.14
CA ASP A 10 -2.78 2.59 -12.87
C ASP A 10 -3.90 1.99 -12.01
N SER A 11 -5.03 2.68 -11.91
CA SER A 11 -6.21 2.20 -11.15
C SER A 11 -6.81 0.91 -11.72
N ARG A 12 -6.54 0.59 -12.98
CA ARG A 12 -6.97 -0.64 -13.65
C ARG A 12 -6.05 -1.82 -13.36
N LEU A 13 -4.91 -1.62 -12.70
CA LEU A 13 -4.07 -2.73 -12.26
C LEU A 13 -4.89 -3.64 -11.33
N PRO A 14 -4.99 -4.95 -11.59
CA PRO A 14 -5.83 -5.87 -10.80
C PRO A 14 -5.22 -6.22 -9.44
N ALA A 15 -4.60 -5.25 -8.77
CA ALA A 15 -4.05 -5.35 -7.42
C ALA A 15 -5.09 -5.07 -6.31
N GLY A 16 -6.32 -4.69 -6.67
CA GLY A 16 -7.42 -4.47 -5.72
C GLY A 16 -7.37 -3.12 -5.00
N GLY A 17 -6.69 -2.11 -5.57
CA GLY A 17 -6.53 -0.79 -4.95
C GLY A 17 -7.84 -0.01 -4.74
N TYR A 18 -8.88 -0.31 -5.52
CA TYR A 18 -10.21 0.33 -5.43
C TYR A 18 -11.20 -0.40 -4.52
N ALA A 19 -10.84 -1.57 -3.97
CA ALA A 19 -11.77 -2.39 -3.18
C ALA A 19 -11.96 -1.91 -1.73
N HIS A 20 -11.29 -0.83 -1.33
CA HIS A 20 -11.27 -0.37 0.05
C HIS A 20 -11.44 1.15 0.14
N SER A 21 -12.48 1.59 0.86
CA SER A 21 -12.82 3.02 1.02
C SER A 21 -11.88 3.79 1.94
N GLY A 22 -11.01 3.12 2.68
CA GLY A 22 -10.07 3.77 3.59
C GLY A 22 -10.74 4.52 4.74
N GLY A 23 -11.97 4.15 5.11
CA GLY A 23 -12.76 4.79 6.16
C GLY A 23 -13.68 5.92 5.66
N LEU A 24 -13.62 6.28 4.38
CA LEU A 24 -14.47 7.33 3.81
C LEU A 24 -15.97 7.00 3.92
N GLU A 25 -16.35 5.75 3.65
CA GLU A 25 -17.75 5.31 3.78
C GLU A 25 -18.27 5.49 5.21
N SER A 26 -17.46 5.14 6.21
CA SER A 26 -17.82 5.34 7.62
C SER A 26 -17.94 6.82 7.98
N ALA A 27 -17.05 7.67 7.47
CA ALA A 27 -17.10 9.11 7.69
C ALA A 27 -18.37 9.74 7.08
N ILE A 28 -18.77 9.30 5.89
CA ILE A 28 -20.04 9.71 5.25
C ILE A 28 -21.25 9.27 6.09
N VAL A 29 -21.30 7.99 6.49
CA VAL A 29 -22.41 7.44 7.30
C VAL A 29 -22.56 8.19 8.63
N ARG A 30 -21.45 8.67 9.20
CA ARG A 30 -21.43 9.45 10.45
C ARG A 30 -21.73 10.94 10.26
N GLY A 31 -21.88 11.41 9.01
CA GLY A 31 -22.11 12.82 8.68
C GLY A 31 -20.86 13.70 8.81
N GLU A 32 -19.67 13.10 8.90
CA GLU A 32 -18.39 13.82 9.00
C GLU A 32 -17.90 14.31 7.62
N VAL A 33 -18.31 13.64 6.54
CA VAL A 33 -18.04 14.04 5.15
C VAL A 33 -19.35 14.11 4.38
N GLY A 34 -19.68 15.29 3.84
CA GLY A 34 -20.95 15.53 3.13
C GLY A 34 -20.82 16.38 1.87
N ASP A 35 -19.65 16.99 1.64
CA ASP A 35 -19.38 17.89 0.52
C ASP A 35 -17.89 17.81 0.11
N LEU A 36 -17.49 18.65 -0.85
CA LEU A 36 -16.12 18.66 -1.38
C LEU A 36 -15.10 19.23 -0.38
N ASP A 37 -15.51 20.16 0.48
CA ASP A 37 -14.61 20.79 1.44
C ASP A 37 -14.26 19.79 2.55
N THR A 38 -15.27 19.15 3.13
CA THR A 38 -15.09 18.08 4.13
C THR A 38 -14.38 16.85 3.56
N LEU A 39 -14.61 16.50 2.29
CA LEU A 39 -13.84 15.46 1.60
C LEU A 39 -12.37 15.85 1.46
N THR A 40 -12.08 17.10 1.11
CA THR A 40 -10.71 17.59 0.97
C THR A 40 -9.97 17.50 2.31
N GLU A 41 -10.61 17.93 3.40
CA GLU A 41 -10.05 17.79 4.76
C GLU A 41 -9.80 16.33 5.14
N PHE A 42 -10.76 15.43 4.86
CA PHE A 42 -10.59 14.00 5.08
C PHE A 42 -9.38 13.44 4.32
N LEU A 43 -9.23 13.80 3.04
CA LEU A 43 -8.13 13.34 2.19
C LEU A 43 -6.78 13.89 2.66
N LEU A 44 -6.70 15.16 3.08
CA LEU A 44 -5.49 15.73 3.65
C LEU A 44 -5.13 15.05 4.97
N GLY A 45 -6.10 14.82 5.86
CA GLY A 45 -5.88 14.09 7.10
C GLY A 45 -5.37 12.66 6.83
N ARG A 46 -5.92 11.99 5.82
CA ARG A 46 -5.45 10.67 5.40
C ARG A 46 -4.04 10.72 4.79
N LEU A 47 -3.74 11.71 3.96
CA LEU A 47 -2.44 11.89 3.32
C LEU A 47 -1.34 12.13 4.35
N TYR A 48 -1.55 13.06 5.29
CA TYR A 48 -0.55 13.41 6.30
C TYR A 48 -0.51 12.46 7.49
N GLY A 49 -1.58 11.70 7.73
CA GLY A 49 -1.63 10.64 8.74
C GLY A 49 -1.16 9.29 8.19
N THR A 50 -2.12 8.43 7.83
CA THR A 50 -1.84 7.06 7.36
C THR A 50 -0.97 7.02 6.10
N GLY A 51 -1.17 7.95 5.16
CA GLY A 51 -0.42 8.03 3.91
C GLY A 51 1.08 8.28 4.14
N ALA A 52 1.42 9.23 4.99
CA ALA A 52 2.81 9.54 5.34
C ALA A 52 3.52 8.34 5.99
N VAL A 53 2.85 7.63 6.90
CA VAL A 53 3.39 6.40 7.52
C VAL A 53 3.62 5.33 6.46
N GLN A 54 2.63 5.04 5.62
CA GLN A 54 2.75 4.03 4.57
C GLN A 54 3.86 4.38 3.56
N ALA A 55 4.00 5.65 3.19
CA ALA A 55 5.05 6.13 2.30
C ALA A 55 6.45 5.96 2.90
N ALA A 56 6.61 6.22 4.21
CA ALA A 56 7.89 6.00 4.90
C ALA A 56 8.28 4.52 4.88
N PHE A 57 7.35 3.61 5.18
CA PHE A 57 7.60 2.16 5.12
C PHE A 57 7.93 1.68 3.71
N ALA A 58 7.23 2.19 2.69
CA ALA A 58 7.53 1.88 1.30
C ALA A 58 8.93 2.36 0.90
N ALA A 59 9.35 3.55 1.35
CA ALA A 59 10.69 4.07 1.10
C ALA A 59 11.77 3.24 1.80
N VAL A 60 11.56 2.88 3.07
CA VAL A 60 12.49 1.98 3.80
C VAL A 60 12.57 0.63 3.10
N ALA A 61 11.45 0.03 2.73
CA ALA A 61 11.44 -1.25 2.01
C ALA A 61 12.20 -1.17 0.68
N ALA A 62 12.03 -0.10 -0.09
CA ALA A 62 12.74 0.09 -1.36
C ALA A 62 14.25 0.27 -1.15
N LEU A 63 14.68 1.00 -0.11
CA LEU A 63 16.09 1.16 0.24
C LEU A 63 16.71 -0.15 0.71
N THR A 64 15.98 -0.93 1.53
CA THR A 64 16.41 -2.24 2.03
C THR A 64 16.50 -3.28 0.92
N ALA A 65 15.60 -3.25 -0.07
CA ALA A 65 15.61 -4.18 -1.20
C ALA A 65 16.80 -3.96 -2.16
N GLY A 66 17.36 -2.75 -2.20
CA GLY A 66 18.40 -2.40 -3.17
C GLY A 66 17.94 -2.50 -4.63
N PRO A 67 18.83 -2.24 -5.59
CA PRO A 67 18.45 -2.16 -7.01
C PRO A 67 18.27 -3.52 -7.70
N TYR A 68 18.84 -4.62 -7.17
CA TYR A 68 18.89 -5.90 -7.92
C TYR A 68 18.70 -7.19 -7.10
N THR A 69 18.83 -7.18 -5.77
CA THR A 69 18.73 -8.42 -4.96
C THR A 69 18.10 -8.14 -3.60
N LEU A 70 17.02 -8.86 -3.26
CA LEU A 70 16.47 -8.85 -1.90
C LEU A 70 17.49 -9.53 -0.98
N SER A 71 17.97 -8.82 0.03
CA SER A 71 18.75 -9.43 1.09
C SER A 71 17.86 -10.37 1.91
N GLU A 72 18.32 -11.59 2.18
CA GLU A 72 17.66 -12.52 3.12
C GLU A 72 17.75 -12.02 4.56
N ASP A 73 18.80 -11.25 4.88
CA ASP A 73 19.01 -10.63 6.19
C ASP A 73 18.21 -9.34 6.37
N ALA A 74 17.45 -8.91 5.37
CA ALA A 74 16.63 -7.71 5.48
C ALA A 74 15.52 -7.91 6.52
N PRO A 75 15.22 -6.87 7.33
CA PRO A 75 14.29 -6.96 8.45
C PRO A 75 12.81 -6.92 8.00
N TRP A 76 12.43 -7.72 7.00
CA TRP A 76 11.08 -7.73 6.42
C TRP A 76 10.00 -8.04 7.44
N ALA A 77 10.25 -9.01 8.34
CA ALA A 77 9.31 -9.40 9.38
C ALA A 77 9.10 -8.29 10.42
N GLU A 78 10.18 -7.60 10.80
CA GLU A 78 10.12 -6.46 11.71
C GLU A 78 9.38 -5.29 11.05
N LEU A 79 9.69 -4.98 9.79
CA LEU A 79 9.03 -3.92 9.04
C LEU A 79 7.52 -4.19 8.86
N ASP A 80 7.12 -5.44 8.59
CA ASP A 80 5.69 -5.82 8.52
C ASP A 80 5.01 -5.68 9.88
N ALA A 81 5.66 -6.14 10.97
CA ALA A 81 5.12 -6.04 12.33
C ALA A 81 4.94 -4.57 12.77
N GLU A 82 5.91 -3.71 12.49
CA GLU A 82 5.85 -2.28 12.81
C GLU A 82 4.74 -1.56 12.01
N LEU A 83 4.50 -1.93 10.75
CA LEU A 83 3.39 -1.38 9.96
C LEU A 83 2.03 -1.89 10.45
N ASP A 84 1.94 -3.17 10.81
CA ASP A 84 0.73 -3.81 11.37
C ASP A 84 0.34 -3.13 12.69
N ALA A 85 1.31 -2.88 13.59
CA ALA A 85 1.11 -2.15 14.84
C ALA A 85 0.60 -0.71 14.64
N ARG A 86 1.03 -0.04 13.55
CA ARG A 86 0.57 1.31 13.16
C ARG A 86 -0.72 1.31 12.33
N THR A 87 -1.36 0.14 12.17
CA THR A 87 -2.64 -0.02 11.47
C THR A 87 -3.69 -0.52 12.47
N PRO A 88 -4.36 0.38 13.25
CA PRO A 88 -5.17 -0.03 14.40
C PRO A 88 -6.40 -0.87 14.04
N SER A 89 -7.02 -0.62 12.90
CA SER A 89 -8.23 -1.33 12.45
C SER A 89 -7.91 -2.73 11.94
N ALA A 90 -8.57 -3.74 12.51
CA ALA A 90 -8.47 -5.12 12.02
C ALA A 90 -8.89 -5.27 10.56
N ALA A 91 -9.95 -4.54 10.15
CA ALA A 91 -10.39 -4.51 8.76
C ALA A 91 -9.33 -3.88 7.84
N ALA A 92 -8.66 -2.81 8.28
CA ALA A 92 -7.57 -2.19 7.53
C ALA A 92 -6.34 -3.11 7.39
N ARG A 93 -5.98 -3.86 8.45
CA ARG A 93 -4.93 -4.89 8.37
C ARG A 93 -5.28 -5.99 7.38
N ALA A 94 -6.51 -6.51 7.42
CA ALA A 94 -6.97 -7.52 6.49
C ALA A 94 -6.94 -7.03 5.03
N ALA A 95 -7.39 -5.78 4.80
CA ALA A 95 -7.32 -5.11 3.51
C ALA A 95 -5.88 -4.98 3.00
N SER A 96 -4.96 -4.51 3.85
CA SER A 96 -3.52 -4.40 3.54
C SER A 96 -2.94 -5.74 3.07
N ARG A 97 -3.20 -6.82 3.83
CA ARG A 97 -2.72 -8.17 3.48
C ARG A 97 -3.32 -8.67 2.15
N ALA A 98 -4.60 -8.38 1.90
CA ALA A 98 -5.27 -8.78 0.66
C ALA A 98 -4.66 -8.08 -0.57
N GLN A 99 -4.44 -6.75 -0.46
CA GLN A 99 -3.79 -5.95 -1.50
C GLN A 99 -2.37 -6.44 -1.78
N GLY A 100 -1.55 -6.68 -0.75
CA GLY A 100 -0.19 -7.19 -0.91
C GLY A 100 -0.14 -8.54 -1.63
N ARG A 101 -1.05 -9.47 -1.30
CA ARG A 101 -1.17 -10.76 -2.01
C ARG A 101 -1.57 -10.58 -3.47
N SER A 102 -2.51 -9.68 -3.75
CA SER A 102 -2.94 -9.42 -5.13
C SER A 102 -1.83 -8.78 -5.95
N LEU A 103 -1.18 -7.74 -5.41
CA LEU A 103 -0.03 -7.08 -6.05
C LEU A 103 1.09 -8.07 -6.35
N ARG A 104 1.48 -8.93 -5.40
CA ARG A 104 2.50 -9.96 -5.61
C ARG A 104 2.12 -10.92 -6.74
N ARG A 105 0.84 -11.31 -6.84
CA ARG A 105 0.35 -12.17 -7.94
C ARG A 105 0.46 -11.48 -9.29
N VAL A 106 0.05 -10.21 -9.36
CA VAL A 106 0.10 -9.41 -10.58
C VAL A 106 1.56 -9.18 -11.02
N VAL A 107 2.43 -8.78 -10.11
CA VAL A 107 3.85 -8.54 -10.41
C VAL A 107 4.54 -9.80 -10.92
N LYS A 108 4.30 -10.97 -10.29
CA LYS A 108 4.86 -12.25 -10.76
C LYS A 108 4.40 -12.64 -12.17
N ALA A 109 3.16 -12.30 -12.53
CA ALA A 109 2.62 -12.59 -13.85
C ALA A 109 3.12 -11.59 -14.92
N ALA A 110 3.25 -10.32 -14.56
CA ALA A 110 3.65 -9.24 -15.48
C ALA A 110 5.17 -9.17 -15.70
N TRP A 111 5.96 -9.52 -14.69
CA TRP A 111 7.43 -9.58 -14.74
C TRP A 111 7.92 -10.95 -14.27
N PRO A 112 7.78 -11.99 -15.11
CA PRO A 112 8.41 -13.27 -14.83
C PRO A 112 9.93 -13.09 -14.87
N THR A 113 10.57 -12.97 -13.72
CA THR A 113 12.01 -13.14 -13.58
C THR A 113 12.33 -14.64 -13.51
N ASP A 114 13.51 -15.05 -13.96
CA ASP A 114 14.10 -16.34 -13.54
C ASP A 114 14.03 -16.39 -11.99
N PRO A 115 13.77 -17.55 -11.36
CA PRO A 115 13.54 -17.60 -9.93
C PRO A 115 14.85 -17.21 -9.22
N TRP A 116 14.90 -15.95 -8.76
CA TRP A 116 15.73 -15.45 -7.66
C TRP A 116 17.05 -16.22 -7.52
N THR A 117 18.01 -15.99 -8.43
CA THR A 117 19.39 -16.38 -8.14
C THR A 117 19.90 -15.42 -7.07
N ALA A 118 19.98 -15.95 -5.85
CA ALA A 118 20.73 -15.37 -4.73
C ALA A 118 22.17 -15.02 -5.15
#